data_AF-A0A1A8XB83-F1
#
_entry.id   AF-A0A1A8XB83-F1
#
_cell.length_a   1.000
_cell.length_b   1.000
_cell.length_c   1.000
_cell.angle_alpha   90.00
_cell.angle_beta   90.00
_cell.angle_gamma   90.00
#
_symmetry.space_group_name_H-M   'P 1'
#
loop_
_entity.id
_entity.type
_entity.pdbx_description
1 polymer ?
#
loop_
_entity_poly.entity_id
_entity_poly.type
_entity_poly.pdbx_seq_one_letter_code
_entity_poly.pdbx_strand_id
1 'polypeptide(L)'
;MTEVLKFEKEIKDQINYSALERYVKNQTEDDKINNWLQLFQSKVEPYLTESSKDSAFDHDKRCKHFNYLINVIISKINSLSNNFGKIAEWSQKIKDWRNDYYGSDSNLKCNEFNKYFDSNQKNVDTFCEDSSFINNKLTNIQNSVHCQKIVNAMSTRKNDLIRVRVQNSRGGRITKINDECSTQFLDTIFTTFTCNSNLEQPYASDELDSSTQPGVGEVSSEELVSQT
;
A
#
# COMPACT_ATOMS: atom_id res chain seq x y z
N MET A 1 -2.06 -2.27 9.93
CA MET A 1 -1.48 -2.33 8.57
C MET A 1 -0.33 -3.31 8.68
N THR A 2 -0.32 -4.36 7.88
CA THR A 2 0.78 -5.35 7.84
C THR A 2 2.05 -4.74 7.26
N GLU A 3 3.21 -5.28 7.63
CA GLU A 3 4.53 -4.82 7.15
C GLU A 3 4.63 -4.87 5.62
N VAL A 4 3.97 -5.85 5.00
CA VAL A 4 3.91 -6.02 3.55
C VAL A 4 3.10 -4.90 2.87
N LEU A 5 1.92 -4.55 3.39
CA LEU A 5 1.12 -3.44 2.86
C LEU A 5 1.82 -2.10 3.04
N LYS A 6 2.56 -1.95 4.15
CA LYS A 6 3.40 -0.80 4.42
C LYS A 6 4.52 -0.70 3.39
N PHE A 7 5.25 -1.79 3.14
CA PHE A 7 6.32 -1.86 2.13
C PHE A 7 5.85 -1.45 0.73
N GLU A 8 4.77 -2.03 0.22
CA GLU A 8 4.25 -1.66 -1.11
C GLU A 8 3.79 -0.20 -1.18
N LYS A 9 3.13 0.29 -0.13
CA LYS A 9 2.67 1.68 -0.05
C LYS A 9 3.86 2.64 -0.07
N GLU A 10 4.87 2.38 0.73
CA GLU A 10 6.06 3.22 0.82
C GLU A 10 6.80 3.29 -0.53
N ILE A 11 6.99 2.16 -1.23
CA ILE A 11 7.59 2.19 -2.58
C ILE A 11 6.74 3.04 -3.52
N LYS A 12 5.40 2.83 -3.54
CA LYS A 12 4.50 3.59 -4.39
C LYS A 12 4.55 5.09 -4.12
N ASP A 13 4.65 5.48 -2.86
CA ASP A 13 4.77 6.88 -2.45
C ASP A 13 6.12 7.46 -2.92
N GLN A 14 7.23 6.73 -2.75
CA GLN A 14 8.57 7.15 -3.17
C GLN A 14 8.68 7.39 -4.68
N ILE A 15 8.05 6.53 -5.49
CA ILE A 15 8.08 6.63 -6.95
C ILE A 15 6.96 7.50 -7.52
N ASN A 16 6.16 8.15 -6.66
CA ASN A 16 4.99 8.92 -7.07
C ASN A 16 4.08 8.12 -8.03
N TYR A 17 3.71 6.91 -7.63
CA TYR A 17 2.92 6.00 -8.46
C TYR A 17 1.56 6.59 -8.87
N SER A 18 0.98 7.45 -8.02
CA SER A 18 -0.28 8.15 -8.32
C SER A 18 -0.15 9.12 -9.51
N ALA A 19 1.05 9.63 -9.82
CA ALA A 19 1.29 10.36 -11.06
C ALA A 19 1.23 9.43 -12.27
N LEU A 20 1.89 8.28 -12.20
CA LEU A 20 1.85 7.27 -13.27
C LEU A 20 0.41 6.78 -13.52
N GLU A 21 -0.40 6.57 -12.48
CA GLU A 21 -1.80 6.16 -12.60
C GLU A 21 -2.64 7.16 -13.42
N ARG A 22 -2.36 8.45 -13.26
CA ARG A 22 -3.05 9.54 -13.98
C ARG A 22 -2.60 9.72 -15.42
N TYR A 23 -1.51 9.09 -15.85
CA TYR A 23 -1.08 9.15 -17.24
C TYR A 23 -2.09 8.50 -18.17
N VAL A 24 -2.35 9.18 -19.29
CA VAL A 24 -3.38 8.86 -20.27
C VAL A 24 -2.74 8.40 -21.57
N LYS A 25 -3.27 7.30 -22.10
CA LYS A 25 -2.80 6.63 -23.32
C LYS A 25 -2.72 7.58 -24.51
N ASN A 26 -1.57 7.60 -25.18
CA ASN A 26 -1.24 8.44 -26.34
C ASN A 26 -1.41 9.96 -26.12
N GLN A 27 -1.62 10.43 -24.89
CA GLN A 27 -1.74 11.85 -24.55
C GLN A 27 -0.58 12.31 -23.66
N THR A 28 -0.07 11.41 -22.83
CA THR A 28 1.09 11.73 -21.99
C THR A 28 2.35 11.77 -22.87
N GLU A 29 3.05 12.90 -22.82
CA GLU A 29 4.33 13.09 -23.49
C GLU A 29 5.34 12.02 -23.05
N ASP A 30 6.14 11.51 -23.99
CA ASP A 30 7.15 10.50 -23.69
C ASP A 30 8.14 10.98 -22.63
N ASP A 31 8.49 12.26 -22.64
CA ASP A 31 9.41 12.87 -21.68
C ASP A 31 8.87 12.79 -20.25
N LYS A 32 7.55 12.89 -20.05
CA LYS A 32 6.94 12.71 -18.73
C LYS A 32 7.09 11.26 -18.24
N ILE A 33 6.94 10.29 -19.15
CA ILE A 33 7.11 8.87 -18.84
C ILE A 33 8.58 8.56 -18.55
N ASN A 34 9.51 9.11 -19.36
CA ASN A 34 10.95 8.95 -19.17
C ASN A 34 11.42 9.58 -17.85
N ASN A 35 10.93 10.77 -17.49
CA ASN A 35 11.21 11.40 -16.20
C ASN A 35 10.69 10.56 -15.03
N TRP A 36 9.50 9.98 -15.17
CA TRP A 36 8.97 9.06 -14.16
C TRP A 36 9.84 7.80 -14.01
N LEU A 37 10.33 7.23 -15.12
CA LEU A 37 11.25 6.08 -15.10
C LEU A 37 12.56 6.41 -14.37
N GLN A 38 13.13 7.59 -14.59
CA GLN A 38 14.33 8.04 -13.87
C GLN A 38 14.07 8.22 -12.37
N LEU A 39 12.90 8.77 -12.00
CA LEU A 39 12.48 8.86 -10.60
C LEU A 39 12.36 7.48 -9.97
N PHE A 40 11.72 6.53 -10.67
CA PHE A 40 11.60 5.15 -10.23
C PHE A 40 12.98 4.54 -9.94
N GLN A 41 13.91 4.61 -10.90
CA GLN A 41 15.25 4.02 -10.74
C GLN A 41 16.01 4.64 -9.56
N SER A 42 15.99 5.98 -9.43
CA SER A 42 16.72 6.70 -8.38
C SER A 42 16.14 6.58 -6.97
N LYS A 43 14.85 6.25 -6.83
CA LYS A 43 14.16 6.20 -5.53
C LYS A 43 14.00 4.79 -4.97
N VAL A 44 13.84 3.79 -5.83
CA VAL A 44 13.57 2.43 -5.35
C VAL A 44 14.82 1.80 -4.73
N GLU A 45 15.99 1.96 -5.34
CA GLU A 45 17.22 1.33 -4.85
C GLU A 45 17.61 1.78 -3.42
N PRO A 46 17.64 3.08 -3.08
CA PRO A 46 17.92 3.51 -1.71
C PRO A 46 16.89 2.97 -0.71
N TYR A 47 15.61 2.96 -1.08
CA TYR A 47 14.55 2.44 -0.22
C TYR A 47 14.71 0.95 0.05
N LEU A 48 14.95 0.14 -0.98
CA LEU A 48 15.13 -1.30 -0.82
C LEU A 48 16.36 -1.61 0.06
N THR A 49 17.45 -0.88 -0.15
CA THR A 49 18.70 -1.03 0.64
C THR A 49 18.54 -0.65 2.11
N GLU A 50 17.72 0.36 2.43
CA GLU A 50 17.45 0.74 3.81
C GLU A 50 16.45 -0.22 4.46
N SER A 51 15.35 -0.52 3.76
CA SER A 51 14.27 -1.36 4.29
C SER A 51 14.72 -2.78 4.62
N SER A 52 15.77 -3.29 3.98
CA SER A 52 16.32 -4.63 4.19
C SER A 52 17.11 -4.79 5.49
N LYS A 53 17.45 -3.68 6.17
CA LYS A 53 18.15 -3.72 7.45
C LYS A 53 17.24 -4.07 8.62
N ASP A 54 15.93 -4.04 8.40
CA ASP A 54 14.92 -4.42 9.39
C ASP A 54 15.02 -5.94 9.68
N SER A 55 15.05 -6.33 10.96
CA SER A 55 15.13 -7.75 11.34
C SER A 55 13.81 -8.50 11.21
N ALA A 56 12.68 -7.79 11.05
CA ALA A 56 11.36 -8.38 10.74
C ALA A 56 11.19 -8.77 9.26
N PHE A 57 12.31 -8.87 8.53
CA PHE A 57 12.39 -9.05 7.09
C PHE A 57 12.11 -10.50 6.67
N ASP A 58 10.90 -10.74 6.18
CA ASP A 58 10.58 -11.95 5.40
C ASP A 58 10.99 -11.70 3.94
N HIS A 59 12.18 -12.20 3.59
CA HIS A 59 12.81 -11.99 2.29
C HIS A 59 11.92 -12.48 1.13
N ASP A 60 11.42 -13.71 1.23
CA ASP A 60 10.63 -14.34 0.17
C ASP A 60 9.32 -13.60 -0.10
N LYS A 61 8.63 -13.15 0.95
CA LYS A 61 7.42 -12.34 0.79
C LYS A 61 7.73 -11.01 0.13
N ARG A 62 8.73 -10.28 0.62
CA ARG A 62 9.10 -8.99 0.02
C ARG A 62 9.46 -9.14 -1.45
N CYS A 63 10.20 -10.18 -1.82
CA CYS A 63 10.49 -10.48 -3.22
C CYS A 63 9.23 -10.68 -4.05
N LYS A 64 8.28 -11.47 -3.54
CA LYS A 64 7.01 -11.76 -4.22
C LYS A 64 6.17 -10.50 -4.43
N HIS A 65 6.07 -9.66 -3.41
CA HIS A 65 5.38 -8.37 -3.45
C HIS A 65 6.05 -7.38 -4.40
N PHE A 66 7.37 -7.26 -4.31
CA PHE A 66 8.15 -6.36 -5.15
C PHE A 66 8.08 -6.77 -6.62
N ASN A 67 8.28 -8.06 -6.94
CA ASN A 67 8.15 -8.58 -8.31
C ASN A 67 6.75 -8.35 -8.87
N TYR A 68 5.70 -8.47 -8.05
CA TYR A 68 4.35 -8.15 -8.49
C TYR A 68 4.18 -6.65 -8.77
N LEU A 69 4.67 -5.77 -7.90
CA LEU A 69 4.64 -4.33 -8.11
C LEU A 69 5.35 -3.93 -9.41
N ILE A 70 6.52 -4.52 -9.70
CA ILE A 70 7.22 -4.32 -10.98
C ILE A 70 6.34 -4.71 -12.16
N ASN A 71 5.67 -5.87 -12.11
CA ASN A 71 4.77 -6.29 -13.19
C ASN A 71 3.58 -5.35 -13.38
N VAL A 72 3.02 -4.84 -12.27
CA VAL A 72 1.94 -3.85 -12.30
C VAL A 72 2.41 -2.54 -12.95
N ILE A 73 3.60 -2.06 -12.60
CA ILE A 73 4.20 -0.86 -13.21
C ILE A 73 4.42 -1.06 -14.71
N ILE A 74 5.04 -2.19 -15.11
CA ILE A 74 5.27 -2.53 -16.51
C ILE A 74 3.95 -2.58 -17.29
N SER A 75 2.93 -3.25 -16.74
CA SER A 75 1.60 -3.33 -17.35
C SER A 75 0.98 -1.94 -17.54
N LYS A 76 1.05 -1.08 -16.51
CA LYS A 76 0.56 0.29 -16.60
C LYS A 76 1.29 1.09 -17.66
N ILE A 77 2.62 1.03 -17.72
CA ILE A 77 3.42 1.74 -18.74
C ILE A 77 3.08 1.25 -20.15
N ASN A 78 2.93 -0.06 -20.34
CA ASN A 78 2.58 -0.62 -21.64
C ASN A 78 1.21 -0.16 -22.12
N SER A 79 0.30 0.18 -21.20
CA SER A 79 -1.01 0.75 -21.53
C SER A 79 -0.96 2.20 -22.01
N LEU A 80 0.16 2.91 -21.84
CA LEU A 80 0.27 4.36 -22.14
C LEU A 80 0.54 4.68 -23.61
N SER A 81 0.91 3.70 -24.42
CA SER A 81 1.23 3.92 -25.84
C SER A 81 0.62 2.84 -26.73
N ASN A 82 0.54 3.12 -28.03
CA ASN A 82 0.34 2.12 -29.09
C ASN A 82 1.66 1.83 -29.84
N ASN A 83 2.73 2.58 -29.56
CA ASN A 83 4.01 2.39 -30.22
C ASN A 83 4.75 1.23 -29.55
N PHE A 84 4.84 0.09 -30.24
CA PHE A 84 5.49 -1.12 -29.75
C PHE A 84 6.97 -0.90 -29.39
N GLY A 85 7.68 -0.03 -30.12
CA GLY A 85 9.08 0.31 -29.82
C GLY A 85 9.22 0.99 -28.46
N LYS A 86 8.37 1.99 -28.18
CA LYS A 86 8.36 2.70 -26.88
C LYS A 86 7.93 1.78 -25.74
N ILE A 87 6.89 0.98 -25.97
CA ILE A 87 6.42 -0.03 -25.00
C ILE A 87 7.57 -0.97 -24.61
N ALA A 88 8.28 -1.50 -25.61
CA ALA A 88 9.42 -2.38 -25.39
C ALA A 88 10.55 -1.67 -24.64
N GLU A 89 10.91 -0.46 -25.07
CA GLU A 89 11.96 0.34 -24.44
C GLU A 89 11.67 0.61 -22.95
N TRP A 90 10.50 1.15 -22.62
CA TRP A 90 10.15 1.46 -21.24
C TRP A 90 10.04 0.22 -20.36
N SER A 91 9.44 -0.86 -20.88
CA SER A 91 9.41 -2.16 -20.20
C SER A 91 10.82 -2.67 -19.91
N GLN A 92 11.72 -2.55 -20.88
CA GLN A 92 13.07 -3.08 -20.78
C GLN A 92 13.88 -2.28 -19.76
N LYS A 93 13.79 -0.95 -19.74
CA LYS A 93 14.46 -0.10 -18.73
C LYS A 93 14.14 -0.50 -17.28
N ILE A 94 12.90 -0.90 -17.00
CA ILE A 94 12.50 -1.36 -15.66
C ILE A 94 13.07 -2.75 -15.37
N LYS A 95 13.00 -3.67 -16.34
CA LYS A 95 13.52 -5.03 -16.19
C LYS A 95 15.02 -5.04 -16.00
N ASP A 96 15.75 -4.26 -16.79
CA ASP A 96 17.21 -4.13 -16.71
C ASP A 96 17.60 -3.59 -15.34
N TRP A 97 17.03 -2.45 -14.93
CA TRP A 97 17.30 -1.90 -13.60
C TRP A 97 17.02 -2.91 -12.47
N ARG A 98 15.90 -3.65 -12.54
CA ARG A 98 15.57 -4.68 -11.54
C ARG A 98 16.60 -5.81 -11.54
N ASN A 99 16.99 -6.29 -12.71
CA ASN A 99 17.96 -7.38 -12.86
C ASN A 99 19.34 -6.95 -12.35
N ASP A 100 19.76 -5.72 -12.67
CA ASP A 100 21.00 -5.13 -12.17
C ASP A 100 20.97 -5.02 -10.64
N TYR A 101 19.85 -4.54 -10.08
CA TYR A 101 19.67 -4.48 -8.63
C TYR A 101 19.77 -5.87 -7.98
N TYR A 102 19.09 -6.90 -8.53
CA TYR A 102 19.18 -8.27 -7.98
C TYR A 102 20.56 -8.92 -8.17
N GLY A 103 21.26 -8.60 -9.26
CA GLY A 103 22.58 -9.12 -9.60
C GLY A 103 23.73 -8.45 -8.84
N SER A 104 23.50 -7.22 -8.36
CA SER A 104 24.43 -6.51 -7.48
C SER A 104 24.51 -7.16 -6.08
N ASP A 105 25.43 -6.71 -5.24
CA ASP A 105 25.44 -7.10 -3.82
C ASP A 105 24.34 -6.37 -3.03
N SER A 106 23.12 -6.42 -3.56
CA SER A 106 21.95 -5.83 -2.95
C SER A 106 21.49 -6.67 -1.77
N ASN A 107 20.90 -5.98 -0.80
CA ASN A 107 20.31 -6.61 0.37
C ASN A 107 18.99 -7.36 0.07
N LEU A 108 18.47 -7.24 -1.16
CA LEU A 108 17.25 -7.92 -1.61
C LEU A 108 17.52 -8.63 -2.95
N LYS A 109 18.19 -9.79 -2.86
CA LYS A 109 18.41 -10.69 -4.02
C LYS A 109 17.17 -11.53 -4.26
N CYS A 110 16.35 -11.16 -5.24
CA CYS A 110 15.13 -11.91 -5.55
C CYS A 110 15.26 -12.79 -6.78
N ASN A 111 14.60 -13.95 -6.74
CA ASN A 111 14.26 -14.67 -7.96
C ASN A 111 13.07 -13.98 -8.62
N GLU A 112 13.19 -13.54 -9.88
CA GLU A 112 12.09 -12.89 -10.61
C GLU A 112 10.84 -13.78 -10.81
N PHE A 113 11.02 -15.09 -10.72
CA PHE A 113 9.95 -16.09 -10.79
C PHE A 113 9.22 -16.25 -9.46
N ASN A 114 9.78 -15.76 -8.35
CA ASN A 114 9.06 -15.66 -7.08
C ASN A 114 8.10 -14.47 -7.16
N LYS A 115 6.92 -14.68 -7.73
CA LYS A 115 5.89 -13.66 -7.92
C LYS A 115 4.49 -14.25 -7.82
N TYR A 116 3.51 -13.38 -7.58
CA TYR A 116 2.12 -13.75 -7.81
C TYR A 116 1.84 -13.96 -9.29
N PHE A 117 1.06 -15.00 -9.60
CA PHE A 117 0.58 -15.26 -10.94
C PHE A 117 -0.40 -14.16 -11.40
N ASP A 118 -1.29 -13.74 -10.50
CA ASP A 118 -2.29 -12.70 -10.77
C ASP A 118 -2.66 -11.92 -9.50
N SER A 119 -3.55 -10.93 -9.66
CA SER A 119 -4.06 -10.11 -8.56
C SER A 119 -4.90 -10.90 -7.57
N ASN A 120 -5.58 -11.96 -8.00
CA ASN A 120 -6.39 -12.80 -7.12
C ASN A 120 -5.50 -13.56 -6.13
N GLN A 121 -4.41 -14.12 -6.61
CA GLN A 121 -3.44 -14.81 -5.77
C GLN A 121 -2.84 -13.84 -4.75
N LYS A 122 -2.44 -12.63 -5.18
CA LYS A 122 -1.98 -11.59 -4.24
C LYS A 122 -3.03 -11.25 -3.19
N ASN A 123 -4.29 -11.08 -3.59
CA ASN A 123 -5.38 -10.74 -2.67
C ASN A 123 -5.61 -11.85 -1.63
N VAL A 124 -5.47 -13.12 -2.01
CA VAL A 124 -5.54 -14.25 -1.07
C VAL A 124 -4.39 -14.18 -0.07
N ASP A 125 -3.15 -13.98 -0.53
CA ASP A 125 -1.98 -13.91 0.36
C ASP A 125 -2.11 -12.76 1.37
N THR A 126 -2.43 -11.56 0.87
CA THR A 126 -2.67 -10.38 1.72
C THR A 126 -3.79 -10.62 2.74
N PHE A 127 -4.86 -11.31 2.34
CA PHE A 127 -5.95 -11.66 3.26
C PHE A 127 -5.49 -12.61 4.37
N CYS A 128 -4.68 -13.62 4.04
CA CYS A 128 -4.12 -14.54 5.03
C CYS A 128 -3.16 -13.83 5.99
N GLU A 129 -2.28 -12.96 5.48
CA GLU A 129 -1.35 -12.18 6.29
C GLU A 129 -2.07 -11.23 7.24
N ASP A 130 -3.05 -10.47 6.74
CA ASP A 130 -3.82 -9.56 7.56
C ASP A 130 -4.62 -10.32 8.63
N SER A 131 -5.18 -11.48 8.28
CA SER A 131 -5.91 -12.33 9.25
C SER A 131 -4.97 -12.89 10.33
N SER A 132 -3.78 -13.37 9.95
CA SER A 132 -2.76 -13.84 10.90
C SER A 132 -2.31 -12.72 11.84
N PHE A 133 -2.04 -11.52 11.30
CA PHE A 133 -1.71 -10.35 12.10
C PHE A 133 -2.83 -10.00 13.09
N ILE A 134 -4.08 -10.04 12.64
CA ILE A 134 -5.24 -9.74 13.48
C ILE A 134 -5.37 -10.77 14.60
N ASN A 135 -5.28 -12.06 14.29
CA ASN A 135 -5.36 -13.13 15.29
C ASN A 135 -4.25 -13.00 16.35
N ASN A 136 -3.02 -12.70 15.94
CA ASN A 136 -1.89 -12.49 16.86
C ASN A 136 -2.07 -11.28 17.79
N LYS A 137 -2.93 -10.32 17.42
CA LYS A 137 -3.20 -9.09 18.20
C LYS A 137 -4.68 -8.95 18.55
N LEU A 138 -5.42 -10.06 18.62
CA LEU A 138 -6.88 -10.06 18.66
C LEU A 138 -7.42 -9.19 19.80
N THR A 139 -6.97 -9.42 21.03
CA THR A 139 -7.40 -8.65 22.22
C THR A 139 -7.14 -7.16 22.07
N ASN A 140 -5.97 -6.77 21.53
CA ASN A 140 -5.62 -5.37 21.32
C ASN A 140 -6.50 -4.72 20.25
N ILE A 141 -6.81 -5.47 19.19
CA ILE A 141 -7.68 -4.99 18.11
C ILE A 141 -9.12 -4.88 18.59
N GLN A 142 -9.63 -5.85 19.35
CA GLN A 142 -10.98 -5.82 19.91
C GLN A 142 -11.23 -4.60 20.79
N ASN A 143 -10.20 -4.15 21.52
CA ASN A 143 -10.24 -2.96 22.37
C ASN A 143 -9.85 -1.67 21.64
N SER A 144 -9.53 -1.72 20.35
CA SER A 144 -9.12 -0.53 19.59
C SER A 144 -10.33 0.25 19.09
N VAL A 145 -10.22 1.59 19.10
CA VAL A 145 -11.16 2.49 18.39
C VAL A 145 -11.30 2.18 16.89
N HIS A 146 -10.32 1.46 16.31
CA HIS A 146 -10.34 1.04 14.92
C HIS A 146 -10.92 -0.36 14.67
N CYS A 147 -11.36 -1.07 15.73
CA CYS A 147 -11.84 -2.44 15.63
C CYS A 147 -12.90 -2.62 14.53
N GLN A 148 -13.97 -1.83 14.57
CA GLN A 148 -15.07 -1.98 13.63
C GLN A 148 -14.63 -1.71 12.18
N LYS A 149 -13.73 -0.75 11.99
CA LYS A 149 -13.14 -0.45 10.68
C LYS A 149 -12.33 -1.64 10.15
N ILE A 150 -11.57 -2.31 11.00
CA ILE A 150 -10.80 -3.52 10.65
C ILE A 150 -11.73 -4.67 10.30
N VAL A 151 -12.72 -4.97 11.15
CA VAL A 151 -13.69 -6.06 10.92
C VAL A 151 -14.45 -5.85 9.60
N ASN A 152 -14.90 -4.62 9.34
CA ASN A 152 -15.59 -4.29 8.09
C ASN A 152 -14.67 -4.45 6.88
N ALA A 153 -13.42 -3.96 6.96
CA ALA A 153 -12.45 -4.09 5.87
C ALA A 153 -12.14 -5.56 5.54
N MET A 154 -11.95 -6.41 6.56
CA MET A 154 -11.73 -7.84 6.37
C MET A 154 -12.96 -8.54 5.79
N SER A 155 -14.16 -8.18 6.27
CA SER A 155 -15.42 -8.74 5.74
C SER A 155 -15.62 -8.40 4.27
N THR A 156 -15.33 -7.16 3.85
CA THR A 156 -15.38 -6.75 2.44
C THR A 156 -14.41 -7.56 1.59
N ARG A 157 -13.15 -7.69 2.00
CA ARG A 157 -12.14 -8.48 1.27
C ARG A 157 -12.51 -9.96 1.19
N LYS A 158 -13.05 -10.52 2.27
CA LYS A 158 -13.57 -11.89 2.29
C LYS A 158 -14.67 -12.08 1.25
N ASN A 159 -15.62 -11.15 1.17
CA ASN A 159 -16.68 -11.19 0.16
C ASN A 159 -16.14 -11.08 -1.27
N ASP A 160 -15.11 -10.27 -1.50
CA ASP A 160 -14.44 -10.18 -2.80
C ASP A 160 -13.79 -11.51 -3.18
N LEU A 161 -13.10 -12.16 -2.24
CA LEU A 161 -12.49 -13.48 -2.45
C LEU A 161 -13.54 -14.60 -2.63
N ILE A 162 -14.71 -14.49 -2.02
CA ILE A 162 -15.84 -15.40 -2.30
C ILE A 162 -16.28 -15.26 -3.76
N ARG A 163 -16.36 -14.02 -4.30
CA ARG A 163 -16.71 -13.82 -5.72
C ARG A 163 -15.64 -14.42 -6.63
N VAL A 164 -14.36 -14.23 -6.31
CA VAL A 164 -13.23 -14.85 -7.03
C VAL A 164 -13.35 -16.37 -7.02
N ARG A 165 -13.65 -16.98 -5.86
CA ARG A 165 -13.88 -18.43 -5.73
C ARG A 165 -14.96 -18.92 -6.69
N VAL A 166 -16.11 -18.25 -6.71
CA VAL A 166 -17.25 -18.60 -7.56
C VAL A 166 -16.91 -18.46 -9.05
N GLN A 167 -16.13 -17.44 -9.42
CA GLN A 167 -15.70 -17.26 -10.81
C GLN A 167 -14.73 -18.36 -11.23
N ASN A 168 -13.74 -18.69 -10.39
CA ASN A 168 -12.72 -19.67 -10.71
C ASN A 168 -13.23 -21.12 -10.68
N SER A 169 -14.20 -21.43 -9.82
CA SER A 169 -14.82 -22.76 -9.77
C SER A 169 -15.56 -23.11 -11.05
N ARG A 170 -16.08 -22.13 -11.80
CA ARG A 170 -16.66 -22.35 -13.14
C ARG A 170 -15.66 -22.91 -14.14
N GLY A 171 -14.37 -22.65 -13.94
CA GLY A 171 -13.27 -23.22 -14.73
C GLY A 171 -12.52 -24.35 -14.03
N GLY A 172 -13.03 -24.89 -12.93
CA GLY A 172 -12.36 -25.93 -12.13
C GLY A 172 -11.08 -25.47 -11.43
N ARG A 173 -10.87 -24.16 -11.28
CA ARG A 173 -9.65 -23.58 -10.70
C ARG A 173 -9.89 -23.14 -9.26
N ILE A 174 -8.86 -23.22 -8.44
CA ILE A 174 -8.84 -22.71 -7.07
C ILE A 174 -7.68 -21.72 -6.95
N THR A 175 -7.96 -20.52 -6.45
CA THR A 175 -6.89 -19.58 -6.10
C THR A 175 -6.35 -19.96 -4.73
N LYS A 176 -5.07 -20.35 -4.68
CA LYS A 176 -4.35 -20.70 -3.45
C LYS A 176 -2.90 -20.22 -3.48
N ILE A 177 -2.37 -20.00 -2.28
CA ILE A 177 -0.95 -19.76 -2.01
C ILE A 177 -0.29 -21.06 -1.58
N ASN A 178 -0.89 -21.70 -0.58
CA ASN A 178 -0.56 -23.02 -0.09
C ASN A 178 -1.87 -23.70 0.37
N ASP A 179 -1.79 -24.83 1.04
CA ASP A 179 -2.98 -25.59 1.43
C ASP A 179 -3.74 -24.97 2.62
N GLU A 180 -3.14 -24.02 3.34
CA GLU A 180 -3.77 -23.30 4.46
C GLU A 180 -4.33 -21.93 4.03
N CYS A 181 -3.71 -21.31 3.03
CA CYS A 181 -4.06 -19.99 2.52
C CYS A 181 -4.67 -20.12 1.11
N SER A 182 -5.99 -20.30 1.07
CA SER A 182 -6.76 -20.44 -0.17
C SER A 182 -8.16 -19.84 -0.08
N THR A 183 -8.76 -19.59 -1.24
CA THR A 183 -10.17 -19.20 -1.34
C THR A 183 -11.15 -20.24 -0.79
N GLN A 184 -10.74 -21.50 -0.61
CA GLN A 184 -11.60 -22.53 -0.03
C GLN A 184 -11.76 -22.36 1.49
N PHE A 185 -10.75 -21.80 2.16
CA PHE A 185 -10.68 -21.75 3.62
C PHE A 185 -10.91 -20.35 4.20
N LEU A 186 -11.62 -19.46 3.47
CA LEU A 186 -11.81 -18.06 3.88
C LEU A 186 -12.45 -17.90 5.27
N ASP A 187 -13.35 -18.80 5.66
CA ASP A 187 -13.99 -18.80 6.98
C ASP A 187 -13.02 -19.23 8.10
N THR A 188 -12.10 -20.14 7.78
CA THR A 188 -11.05 -20.59 8.70
C THR A 188 -9.93 -19.56 8.82
N ILE A 189 -9.55 -18.92 7.70
CA ILE A 189 -8.52 -17.88 7.66
C ILE A 189 -8.96 -16.68 8.49
N PHE A 190 -10.20 -16.21 8.30
CA PHE A 190 -10.76 -15.10 9.05
C PHE A 190 -12.13 -15.45 9.63
N THR A 191 -12.12 -15.72 10.93
CA THR A 191 -13.32 -15.81 11.75
C THR A 191 -13.67 -14.43 12.27
N THR A 192 -14.84 -13.92 11.86
CA THR A 192 -15.35 -12.62 12.33
C THR A 192 -15.51 -12.64 13.84
N PHE A 193 -15.16 -11.52 14.49
CA PHE A 193 -15.26 -11.34 15.94
C PHE A 193 -15.93 -10.01 16.28
N THR A 194 -16.35 -9.86 17.53
CA THR A 194 -17.01 -8.67 18.05
C THR A 194 -16.00 -7.69 18.65
N CYS A 195 -16.26 -6.40 18.45
CA CYS A 195 -15.50 -5.30 19.06
C CYS A 195 -16.01 -5.00 20.46
N ASN A 196 -15.09 -4.74 21.39
CA ASN A 196 -15.46 -4.38 22.75
C ASN A 196 -15.90 -2.91 22.78
N SER A 197 -17.02 -2.63 23.44
CA SER A 197 -17.62 -1.30 23.56
C SER A 197 -16.90 -0.36 24.55
N ASN A 198 -15.78 -0.77 25.14
CA ASN A 198 -15.20 -0.12 26.32
C ASN A 198 -14.02 0.80 26.00
N LEU A 199 -14.25 1.79 25.14
CA LEU A 199 -13.47 3.02 25.19
C LEU A 199 -14.46 4.17 25.26
N GLU A 200 -14.64 4.70 26.47
CA GLU A 200 -15.15 6.05 26.68
C GLU A 200 -14.40 6.96 25.69
N GLN A 201 -15.12 7.53 24.73
CA GLN A 201 -14.60 8.70 24.03
C GLN A 201 -14.29 9.73 25.12
N PRO A 202 -13.07 10.27 25.21
CA PRO A 202 -12.91 11.57 25.83
C PRO A 202 -13.70 12.50 24.92
N TYR A 203 -14.92 12.84 25.33
CA TYR A 203 -15.61 13.99 24.79
C TYR A 203 -14.63 15.15 24.99
N ALA A 204 -14.14 15.71 23.87
CA ALA A 204 -13.58 17.03 23.90
C ALA A 204 -14.72 17.94 24.36
N SER A 205 -14.73 18.27 25.66
CA SER A 205 -15.59 19.30 26.19
C SER A 205 -15.15 20.61 25.56
N ASP A 206 -15.90 21.04 24.55
CA ASP A 206 -15.99 22.45 24.19
C ASP A 206 -16.68 23.18 25.35
N GLU A 207 -15.94 23.44 26.44
CA GLU A 207 -16.27 24.52 27.37
C GLU A 207 -15.59 25.79 26.85
N LEU A 208 -16.31 26.45 25.93
CA LEU A 208 -16.13 27.86 25.66
C LEU A 208 -16.65 28.62 26.88
N ASP A 209 -15.79 28.80 27.88
CA ASP A 209 -16.15 29.56 29.07
C ASP A 209 -16.21 31.05 28.73
N SER A 210 -17.44 31.53 28.65
CA SER A 210 -17.81 32.93 28.54
C SER A 210 -18.01 33.48 29.94
N SER A 211 -17.11 34.36 30.41
CA SER A 211 -17.53 35.51 31.22
C SER A 211 -16.43 36.56 31.41
N THR A 212 -16.70 37.75 30.85
CA THR A 212 -16.76 39.05 31.54
C THR A 212 -15.53 39.63 32.27
N GLN A 213 -15.05 40.76 31.71
CA GLN A 213 -14.26 41.89 32.27
C GLN A 213 -14.76 42.42 33.64
N PRO A 214 -14.04 43.29 34.42
CA PRO A 214 -13.32 44.49 33.93
C PRO A 214 -12.09 45.02 34.72
N GLY A 215 -11.35 45.93 34.08
CA GLY A 215 -10.99 47.21 34.71
C GLY A 215 -9.51 47.57 34.95
N VAL A 216 -9.08 48.62 34.23
CA VAL A 216 -8.17 49.72 34.62
C VAL A 216 -6.67 49.56 34.39
N GLY A 217 -6.12 50.50 33.60
CA GLY A 217 -4.70 50.87 33.58
C GLY A 217 -4.24 51.49 32.25
N GLU A 218 -4.47 52.80 32.07
CA GLU A 218 -3.93 53.64 30.99
C GLU A 218 -2.40 53.57 30.88
N VAL A 219 -1.85 53.56 29.66
CA VAL A 219 -0.85 54.56 29.19
C VAL A 219 -1.01 54.74 27.68
N SER A 220 -1.21 56.01 27.31
CA SER A 220 -1.25 56.58 25.95
C SER A 220 0.16 56.73 25.36
N SER A 221 0.32 56.47 24.05
CA SER A 221 1.21 57.22 23.12
C SER A 221 0.90 56.88 21.65
N GLU A 222 0.28 57.83 20.96
CA GLU A 222 0.53 58.33 19.59
C GLU A 222 0.88 57.34 18.43
N GLU A 223 -0.15 57.06 17.63
CA GLU A 223 -0.31 57.34 16.20
C GLU A 223 0.94 57.52 15.29
N LEU A 224 1.07 56.67 14.26
CA LEU A 224 1.21 57.08 12.84
C LEU A 224 1.22 55.87 11.87
N VAL A 225 0.12 55.74 11.14
CA VAL A 225 -0.02 55.18 9.78
C VAL A 225 0.73 56.15 8.83
N SER A 226 1.44 55.84 7.75
CA SER A 226 1.15 54.99 6.61
C SER A 226 2.34 54.96 5.64
N GLN A 227 2.30 53.95 4.77
CA GLN A 227 2.89 53.77 3.44
C GLN A 227 3.42 55.01 2.69
N THR A 228 4.58 54.85 2.05
CA THR A 228 4.70 54.89 0.57
C THR A 228 5.76 53.89 0.14
#